data_AF-A0A9E0K2D4-F1
#
_entry.id   AF-A0A9E0K2D4-F1
#
_cell.length_a   1.000
_cell.length_b   1.000
_cell.length_c   1.000
_cell.angle_alpha   90.00
_cell.angle_beta   90.00
_cell.angle_gamma   90.00
#
_symmetry.space_group_name_H-M   'P 1'
#
loop_
_entity.id
_entity.type
_entity.pdbx_description
1 polymer ?
#
loop_
_entity_poly.entity_id
_entity_poly.type
_entity_poly.pdbx_seq_one_letter_code
_entity_poly.pdbx_strand_id
1 'polypeptide(L)'
;MTKRSKVANAKAKISQKIGLNYTKKFINFTDPISHTDYKLKIEEAKNQKGETAVKVSLPEEKNFFRGVKFTEKVRLEKLRDGQWVKILRARFGAGAEELFGVTELHEESELEARDIRIIAAVEDILSENAQKIKVKKVASPRMKKAHA
;
A
#
# COMPACT_ATOMS: atom_id res chain seq x y z
N MET A 1 4.74 30.03 -13.19
CA MET A 1 3.99 28.93 -12.54
C MET A 1 4.35 27.60 -13.19
N THR A 2 5.02 26.73 -12.44
CA THR A 2 5.65 25.48 -12.91
C THR A 2 4.61 24.39 -13.21
N LYS A 3 4.77 23.68 -14.33
CA LYS A 3 3.90 22.60 -14.84
C LYS A 3 3.50 21.53 -13.81
N ARG A 4 4.24 21.40 -12.71
CA ARG A 4 3.99 20.48 -11.58
C ARG A 4 2.71 20.79 -10.79
N SER A 5 2.30 22.06 -10.68
CA SER A 5 1.10 22.40 -9.89
C SER A 5 -0.22 22.04 -10.58
N LYS A 6 -0.27 22.06 -11.91
CA LYS A 6 -1.46 21.70 -12.70
C LYS A 6 -1.79 20.21 -12.62
N VAL A 7 -0.77 19.34 -12.58
CA VAL A 7 -0.97 17.88 -12.53
C VAL A 7 -1.47 17.41 -11.15
N ALA A 8 -1.01 18.03 -10.08
CA ALA A 8 -1.50 17.75 -8.72
C ALA A 8 -2.98 18.16 -8.56
N ASN A 9 -3.35 19.31 -9.13
CA ASN A 9 -4.71 19.84 -9.05
C ASN A 9 -5.71 19.03 -9.92
N ALA A 10 -5.26 18.48 -11.06
CA ALA A 10 -6.07 17.59 -11.90
C ALA A 10 -6.36 16.24 -11.22
N LYS A 11 -5.37 15.64 -10.54
CA LYS A 11 -5.58 14.41 -9.77
C LYS A 11 -6.57 14.60 -8.62
N ALA A 12 -6.49 15.73 -7.91
CA ALA A 12 -7.41 16.08 -6.82
C ALA A 12 -8.87 16.23 -7.29
N LYS A 13 -9.10 16.89 -8.43
CA LYS A 13 -10.43 17.04 -9.03
C LYS A 13 -11.03 15.71 -9.52
N ILE A 14 -10.20 14.79 -10.02
CA ILE A 14 -10.65 13.46 -10.47
C ILE A 14 -10.99 12.58 -9.25
N SER A 15 -10.19 12.60 -8.18
CA SER A 15 -10.49 11.86 -6.95
C SER A 15 -11.78 12.32 -6.26
N GLN A 16 -12.11 13.61 -6.30
CA GLN A 16 -13.39 14.13 -5.80
C GLN A 16 -14.59 13.68 -6.65
N LYS A 17 -14.41 13.51 -7.97
CA LYS A 17 -15.48 13.08 -8.89
C LYS A 17 -15.81 11.58 -8.78
N ILE A 18 -14.87 10.76 -8.28
CA ILE A 18 -15.01 9.29 -8.16
C ILE A 18 -15.33 8.86 -6.72
N GLY A 19 -15.26 9.78 -5.74
CA GLY A 19 -15.58 9.45 -4.34
C GLY A 19 -14.62 8.44 -3.71
N LEU A 20 -13.36 8.44 -4.15
CA LEU A 20 -12.31 7.60 -3.60
C LEU A 20 -11.52 8.40 -2.56
N ASN A 21 -11.57 7.97 -1.31
CA ASN A 21 -10.73 8.52 -0.25
C ASN A 21 -9.41 7.76 -0.22
N TYR A 22 -8.32 8.47 -0.51
CA TYR A 22 -6.97 7.93 -0.49
C TYR A 22 -6.28 8.32 0.82
N THR A 23 -5.79 7.33 1.54
CA THR A 23 -4.95 7.56 2.73
C THR A 23 -3.60 6.87 2.56
N LYS A 24 -2.54 7.56 2.93
CA LYS A 24 -1.18 7.06 2.89
C LYS A 24 -0.58 7.11 4.29
N LYS A 25 0.02 6.00 4.72
CA LYS A 25 0.68 5.85 6.03
C LYS A 25 2.05 5.22 5.85
N PHE A 26 2.94 5.53 6.77
CA PHE A 26 4.22 4.83 6.90
C PHE A 26 4.24 4.15 8.26
N ILE A 27 4.61 2.89 8.28
CA ILE A 27 4.79 2.12 9.52
C ILE A 27 6.21 1.59 9.56
N ASN A 28 6.77 1.54 10.75
CA ASN A 28 8.01 0.80 10.99
C ASN A 28 7.61 -0.61 11.43
N PHE A 29 8.17 -1.61 10.77
CA PHE A 29 7.94 -3.02 11.06
C PHE A 29 9.29 -3.68 11.25
N THR A 30 9.51 -4.27 12.42
CA THR A 30 10.69 -5.10 12.69
C THR A 30 10.30 -6.55 12.49
N ASP A 31 10.93 -7.24 11.54
CA ASP A 31 10.64 -8.66 11.34
C ASP A 31 11.16 -9.46 12.53
N PRO A 32 10.30 -10.20 13.26
CA PRO A 32 10.71 -10.91 14.46
C PRO A 32 11.71 -12.05 14.19
N ILE A 33 11.81 -12.53 12.95
CA ILE A 33 12.73 -13.62 12.60
C ILE A 33 14.09 -13.07 12.17
N SER A 34 14.10 -12.13 11.24
CA SER A 34 15.35 -11.58 10.70
C SER A 34 15.89 -10.39 11.50
N HIS A 35 15.13 -9.89 12.48
CA HIS A 35 15.39 -8.64 13.21
C HIS A 35 15.69 -7.44 12.31
N THR A 36 15.17 -7.46 11.08
CA THR A 36 15.37 -6.39 10.10
C THR A 36 14.25 -5.38 10.22
N ASP A 37 14.63 -4.10 10.29
CA ASP A 37 13.70 -2.98 10.33
C ASP A 37 13.30 -2.54 8.93
N TYR A 38 12.00 -2.52 8.69
CA TYR A 38 11.39 -2.13 7.43
C TYR A 38 10.51 -0.89 7.62
N LYS A 39 10.72 0.12 6.79
CA LYS A 39 9.82 1.27 6.70
C LYS A 39 8.79 1.01 5.60
N LEU A 40 7.65 0.42 5.98
CA LEU A 40 6.60 0.05 5.04
C LEU A 40 5.74 1.25 4.70
N LYS A 41 5.37 1.36 3.43
CA LYS A 41 4.43 2.37 2.95
C LYS A 41 3.11 1.71 2.62
N ILE A 42 2.06 2.08 3.34
CA ILE A 42 0.70 1.58 3.15
C ILE A 42 -0.13 2.65 2.44
N GLU A 43 -0.76 2.28 1.34
CA GLU A 43 -1.73 3.08 0.61
C GLU A 43 -3.09 2.38 0.68
N GLU A 44 -4.09 3.07 1.24
CA GLU A 44 -5.47 2.62 1.28
C GLU A 44 -6.29 3.50 0.32
N ALA A 45 -7.10 2.88 -0.54
CA ALA A 45 -8.10 3.55 -1.35
C ALA A 45 -9.48 3.01 -0.98
N LYS A 46 -10.32 3.88 -0.40
CA LYS A 46 -11.69 3.52 -0.01
C LYS A 46 -12.67 4.09 -1.01
N ASN A 47 -13.49 3.23 -1.62
CA ASN A 47 -14.59 3.70 -2.45
C ASN A 47 -15.81 4.10 -1.59
N GLN A 48 -16.79 4.75 -2.23
CA GLN A 48 -18.04 5.15 -1.56
C GLN A 48 -18.84 3.96 -1.01
N LYS A 49 -18.60 2.75 -1.52
CA LYS A 49 -19.23 1.50 -1.06
C LYS A 49 -18.52 0.87 0.15
N GLY A 50 -17.42 1.46 0.62
CA GLY A 50 -16.65 0.96 1.75
C GLY A 50 -15.61 -0.12 1.41
N GLU A 51 -15.49 -0.52 0.14
CA GLU A 51 -14.43 -1.43 -0.30
C GLU A 51 -13.08 -0.70 -0.19
N THR A 52 -12.12 -1.36 0.48
CA THR A 52 -10.79 -0.81 0.75
C THR A 52 -9.77 -1.60 -0.04
N ALA A 53 -9.17 -0.98 -1.06
CA ALA A 53 -7.98 -1.52 -1.70
C ALA A 53 -6.75 -1.13 -0.88
N VAL A 54 -5.93 -2.10 -0.51
CA VAL A 54 -4.71 -1.89 0.28
C VAL A 54 -3.50 -2.27 -0.55
N LYS A 55 -2.51 -1.38 -0.57
CA LYS A 55 -1.21 -1.63 -1.19
C LYS A 55 -0.11 -1.36 -0.19
N VAL A 56 0.81 -2.30 -0.04
CA VAL A 56 1.98 -2.17 0.83
C VAL A 56 3.21 -2.20 -0.06
N SER A 57 3.98 -1.12 -0.10
CA SER A 57 5.28 -1.11 -0.79
C SER A 57 6.34 -1.68 0.14
N LEU A 58 6.99 -2.74 -0.31
CA LEU A 58 8.15 -3.29 0.37
C LEU A 58 9.39 -2.46 0.01
N PRO A 59 10.38 -2.36 0.91
CA PRO A 59 11.64 -1.71 0.59
C PRO A 59 12.32 -2.43 -0.56
N GLU A 60 13.08 -1.67 -1.36
CA GLU A 60 13.84 -2.23 -2.47
C GLU A 60 14.85 -3.23 -1.91
N GLU A 61 14.72 -4.49 -2.34
CA GLU A 61 15.74 -5.48 -2.08
C GLU A 61 16.87 -5.23 -3.06
N LYS A 62 18.12 -5.38 -2.61
CA LYS A 62 19.26 -5.36 -3.51
C LYS A 62 19.32 -6.69 -4.24
N ASN A 63 18.34 -6.95 -5.10
CA ASN A 63 18.50 -7.99 -6.10
C ASN A 63 19.60 -7.51 -7.06
N PHE A 64 20.48 -8.40 -7.47
CA PHE A 64 21.58 -8.08 -8.39
C PHE A 64 21.37 -8.91 -9.66
N PHE A 65 20.74 -8.32 -10.68
CA PHE A 65 20.88 -8.86 -12.03
C PHE A 65 22.30 -8.54 -12.50
N ARG A 66 23.13 -9.58 -12.71
CA ARG A 66 24.54 -9.42 -13.08
C ARG A 66 24.63 -8.63 -14.39
N GLY A 67 25.38 -7.52 -14.38
CA GLY A 67 25.76 -6.79 -15.60
C GLY A 67 24.80 -5.70 -16.07
N VAL A 68 23.62 -5.52 -15.47
CA VAL A 68 22.65 -4.50 -15.90
C VAL A 68 22.12 -3.71 -14.71
N LYS A 69 22.20 -2.38 -14.80
CA LYS A 69 21.53 -1.49 -13.82
C LYS A 69 20.03 -1.69 -13.95
N PHE A 70 19.32 -1.89 -12.85
CA PHE A 70 17.87 -2.00 -12.87
C PHE A 70 17.25 -1.33 -11.65
N THR A 71 15.95 -1.08 -11.72
CA THR A 71 15.15 -0.60 -10.60
C THR A 71 14.07 -1.64 -10.31
N GLU A 72 13.94 -2.04 -9.05
CA GLU A 72 12.97 -3.03 -8.61
C GLU A 72 11.96 -2.41 -7.67
N LYS A 73 10.70 -2.81 -7.80
CA LYS A 73 9.64 -2.44 -6.88
C LYS A 73 8.83 -3.67 -6.57
N VAL A 74 8.86 -4.07 -5.30
CA VAL A 74 8.04 -5.16 -4.78
C VAL A 74 6.89 -4.57 -3.96
N ARG A 75 5.68 -5.08 -4.19
CA ARG A 75 4.48 -4.63 -3.50
C ARG A 75 3.59 -5.79 -3.14
N LEU A 76 2.90 -5.67 -2.01
CA LEU A 76 1.80 -6.54 -1.63
C LEU A 76 0.50 -5.80 -1.91
N GLU A 77 -0.39 -6.40 -2.71
CA GLU A 77 -1.70 -5.83 -3.03
C GLU A 77 -2.80 -6.76 -2.52
N LYS A 78 -3.79 -6.18 -1.84
CA LYS A 78 -5.00 -6.90 -1.44
C LYS A 78 -6.04 -6.79 -2.55
N LEU A 79 -6.41 -7.93 -3.12
CA LEU A 79 -7.43 -8.08 -4.15
C LEU A 79 -8.84 -7.91 -3.56
N ARG A 80 -9.85 -7.85 -4.43
CA ARG A 80 -11.26 -7.60 -4.04
C ARG A 80 -11.89 -8.74 -3.24
N ASP A 81 -11.43 -9.96 -3.49
CA ASP A 81 -11.82 -11.17 -2.76
C ASP A 81 -11.12 -11.28 -1.39
N GLY A 82 -10.21 -10.37 -1.07
CA GLY A 82 -9.45 -10.36 0.16
C GLY A 82 -8.14 -11.14 0.09
N GLN A 83 -7.82 -11.79 -1.04
CA GLN A 83 -6.54 -12.45 -1.25
C GLN A 83 -5.41 -11.41 -1.39
N TRP A 84 -4.23 -11.76 -0.92
CA TRP A 84 -3.02 -10.97 -1.10
C TRP A 84 -2.17 -11.54 -2.23
N VAL A 85 -1.62 -10.65 -3.05
CA VAL A 85 -0.66 -10.98 -4.11
C VAL A 85 0.61 -10.16 -3.96
N LYS A 86 1.75 -10.76 -4.29
CA LYS A 86 3.04 -10.06 -4.38
C LYS A 86 3.28 -9.72 -5.83
N ILE A 87 3.48 -8.44 -6.10
CA ILE A 87 3.76 -7.92 -7.44
C ILE A 87 5.20 -7.42 -7.44
N LEU A 88 6.00 -8.01 -8.32
CA LEU A 88 7.36 -7.58 -8.63
C LEU A 88 7.33 -6.81 -9.94
N ARG A 89 7.91 -5.61 -9.92
CA ARG A 89 8.14 -4.82 -11.13
C ARG A 89 9.59 -4.42 -11.22
N ALA A 90 10.28 -4.93 -12.23
CA ALA A 90 11.66 -4.56 -12.51
C ALA A 90 11.72 -3.78 -13.83
N ARG A 91 12.52 -2.71 -13.86
CA ARG A 91 12.88 -1.99 -15.09
C ARG A 91 14.37 -2.01 -15.26
N PHE A 92 14.81 -2.55 -16.38
CA PHE A 92 16.22 -2.75 -16.66
C PHE A 92 16.77 -1.60 -17.50
N GLY A 93 18.05 -1.31 -17.32
CA GLY A 93 18.80 -0.29 -18.04
C GLY A 93 19.34 -0.78 -19.37
N ALA A 94 20.22 0.02 -19.99
CA ALA A 94 20.87 -0.34 -21.25
C ALA A 94 21.60 -1.70 -21.15
N GLY A 95 21.50 -2.51 -22.20
CA GLY A 95 22.04 -3.87 -22.26
C GLY A 95 21.10 -4.98 -21.76
N ALA A 96 19.94 -4.63 -21.19
CA ALA A 96 18.97 -5.62 -20.70
C ALA A 96 18.30 -6.43 -21.81
N GLU A 97 17.90 -5.77 -22.89
CA GLU A 97 17.24 -6.44 -24.02
C GLU A 97 18.18 -7.46 -24.66
N GLU A 98 19.47 -7.15 -24.77
CA GLU A 98 20.50 -8.05 -25.28
C GLU A 98 20.74 -9.25 -24.36
N LEU A 99 20.61 -9.08 -23.04
CA LEU A 99 20.91 -10.12 -22.05
C LEU A 99 19.69 -10.96 -21.63
N PHE A 100 18.51 -10.37 -21.60
CA PHE A 100 17.29 -10.95 -21.04
C PHE A 100 16.12 -10.95 -22.02
N GLY A 101 16.23 -10.32 -23.20
CA GLY A 101 15.15 -10.19 -24.18
C GLY A 101 14.00 -9.29 -23.73
N VAL A 102 14.11 -8.65 -22.56
CA VAL A 102 13.08 -7.80 -21.97
C VAL A 102 13.69 -6.55 -21.33
N THR A 103 12.95 -5.45 -21.38
CA THR A 103 13.34 -4.15 -20.76
C THR A 103 12.54 -3.85 -19.49
N GLU A 104 11.40 -4.52 -19.31
CA GLU A 104 10.56 -4.44 -18.11
C GLU A 104 10.04 -5.85 -17.77
N LEU A 105 10.04 -6.16 -16.47
CA LEU A 105 9.44 -7.35 -15.89
C LEU A 105 8.27 -6.92 -15.01
N HIS A 106 7.13 -7.59 -15.16
CA HIS A 106 5.98 -7.40 -14.29
C HIS A 106 5.34 -8.75 -14.01
N GLU A 107 5.57 -9.25 -12.80
CA GLU A 107 5.22 -10.61 -12.42
C GLU A 107 4.50 -10.63 -11.08
N GLU A 108 3.53 -11.54 -10.99
CA GLU A 108 2.97 -11.97 -9.73
C GLU A 108 3.87 -13.07 -9.18
N SER A 109 4.25 -12.95 -7.92
CA SER A 109 5.16 -13.85 -7.23
C SER A 109 4.45 -14.48 -6.04
N GLU A 110 4.93 -15.66 -5.64
CA GLU A 110 4.44 -16.33 -4.44
C GLU A 110 4.72 -15.49 -3.19
N LEU A 111 3.83 -15.61 -2.21
CA LEU A 111 4.03 -14.97 -0.92
C LEU A 111 5.05 -15.77 -0.11
N GLU A 112 6.13 -15.11 0.27
CA GLU A 112 7.11 -15.70 1.18
C GLU A 112 6.63 -15.58 2.63
N ALA A 113 7.24 -16.35 3.53
CA ALA A 113 6.92 -16.31 4.95
C ALA A 113 7.02 -14.89 5.55
N ARG A 114 7.98 -14.07 5.07
CA ARG A 114 8.11 -12.66 5.48
C ARG A 114 6.92 -11.83 5.02
N ASP A 115 6.46 -12.03 3.80
CA ASP A 115 5.31 -11.30 3.23
C ASP A 115 4.06 -11.58 4.07
N ILE A 116 3.85 -12.84 4.46
CA ILE A 116 2.74 -13.24 5.35
C ILE A 116 2.81 -12.51 6.69
N ARG A 117 3.98 -12.39 7.31
CA ARG A 117 4.15 -11.65 8.58
C ARG A 117 3.86 -10.17 8.44
N ILE A 118 4.33 -9.55 7.35
CA ILE A 118 4.05 -8.15 7.04
C ILE A 118 2.54 -7.95 6.83
N ILE A 119 1.89 -8.84 6.08
CA ILE A 119 0.44 -8.81 5.84
C ILE A 119 -0.30 -8.85 7.18
N ALA A 120 0.03 -9.80 8.06
CA ALA A 120 -0.62 -9.92 9.36
C ALA A 120 -0.49 -8.62 10.18
N ALA A 121 0.72 -8.06 10.29
CA ALA A 121 0.94 -6.81 11.01
C ALA A 121 0.16 -5.63 10.41
N VAL A 122 0.07 -5.55 9.08
CA VAL A 122 -0.71 -4.52 8.39
C VAL A 122 -2.20 -4.68 8.66
N GLU A 123 -2.72 -5.91 8.60
CA GLU A 123 -4.13 -6.20 8.86
C GLU A 123 -4.52 -5.87 10.30
N ASP A 124 -3.67 -6.20 11.27
CA ASP A 124 -3.88 -5.83 12.68
C ASP A 124 -3.97 -4.30 12.86
N ILE A 125 -3.03 -3.55 12.28
CA ILE A 125 -3.04 -2.08 12.34
C ILE A 125 -4.31 -1.50 11.69
N LEU A 126 -4.76 -2.07 10.57
CA LEU A 126 -5.97 -1.63 9.89
C LEU A 126 -7.23 -1.97 10.70
N SER A 127 -7.24 -3.13 11.36
CA SER A 127 -8.34 -3.61 12.23
C SER A 127 -8.45 -2.78 13.52
N GLU A 128 -7.34 -2.52 14.21
CA GLU A 128 -7.30 -1.69 15.41
C GLU A 128 -7.81 -0.26 15.14
N ASN A 129 -7.46 0.30 13.97
CA ASN A 129 -7.97 1.59 13.53
C ASN A 129 -9.48 1.56 13.26
N ALA A 130 -10.03 0.46 12.76
CA ALA A 130 -11.48 0.31 12.56
C ALA A 130 -12.24 0.26 13.90
N GLN A 131 -11.66 -0.36 14.94
CA GLN A 131 -12.24 -0.41 16.27
C GLN A 131 -12.24 0.96 16.97
N LYS A 132 -11.14 1.73 16.88
CA LYS A 132 -11.07 3.11 17.44
C LYS A 132 -12.10 4.07 16.83
N ILE A 133 -12.45 3.89 15.54
CA ILE A 133 -13.48 4.70 14.87
C ILE A 133 -14.89 4.33 15.36
N LYS A 134 -15.17 3.04 15.63
CA LYS A 134 -16.47 2.61 16.17
C LYS A 134 -16.71 3.17 17.58
N VAL A 135 -15.71 3.16 18.46
CA VAL A 135 -15.86 3.67 19.84
C VAL A 135 -16.20 5.17 19.86
N LYS A 136 -15.59 5.98 18.98
CA LYS A 136 -15.90 7.43 18.89
C LYS A 136 -17.31 7.73 18.39
N LYS A 137 -17.94 6.85 17.60
CA LYS A 137 -19.32 7.05 17.12
C LYS A 137 -20.40 6.70 18.16
N VAL A 138 -20.07 5.92 19.20
CA VAL A 138 -21.03 5.48 20.22
C VAL A 138 -21.03 6.40 21.45
N ALA A 139 -19.98 7.20 21.65
CA ALA A 139 -19.90 8.19 22.72
C ALA A 139 -20.65 9.49 22.37
N SER A 140 -21.99 9.42 22.31
CA SER A 140 -22.82 10.62 22.45
C SER A 140 -23.92 10.31 23.48
N PRO A 141 -23.74 10.66 24.76
CA PRO A 141 -24.79 10.55 25.75
C PRO A 141 -25.90 11.52 25.36
N ARG A 142 -27.02 10.95 24.92
CA ARG A 142 -28.28 11.67 24.67
C ARG A 142 -28.79 12.16 26.03
N MET A 143 -28.38 13.34 26.47
CA MET A 143 -28.98 13.96 27.65
C MET A 143 -30.42 14.36 27.31
N LYS A 144 -31.38 13.53 27.71
CA LYS A 144 -32.77 13.97 27.88
C LYS A 144 -32.77 15.02 28.99
N LYS A 145 -32.92 16.30 28.64
CA LYS A 145 -33.42 17.27 29.61
C LYS A 145 -34.91 16.99 29.79
N ALA A 146 -35.24 16.23 30.81
CA ALA A 146 -36.54 16.33 31.45
C ALA A 146 -36.50 17.59 32.30
N HIS A 147 -37.39 18.55 32.03
CA HIS A 147 -37.84 19.47 33.05
C HIS A 147 -39.36 19.57 32.94
N ALA A 148 -39.96 19.35 34.10
CA ALA A 148 -41.37 19.43 34.42
C ALA A 148 -41.91 20.86 34.30
#